data_AF-A0A0W4ZLB4-F1
#
_entry.id   AF-A0A0W4ZLB4-F1
#
_cell.length_a   1.000
_cell.length_b   1.000
_cell.length_c   1.000
_cell.angle_alpha   90.00
_cell.angle_beta   90.00
_cell.angle_gamma   90.00
#
_symmetry.space_group_name_H-M   'P 1'
#
loop_
_entity.id
_entity.type
_entity.pdbx_description
1 polymer ?
#
loop_
_entity_poly.entity_id
_entity_poly.type
_entity_poly.pdbx_seq_one_letter_code
_entity_poly.pdbx_strand_id
1 'polypeptide(L)'
;MNSLKELSSYCKLMLLEVTEDQIQFHRLKLHSEVFSKKERSVLLLLEKLEKLKNEKKKVILDEEIVVDNSISEKDLSEKIKEGQFELLIANATNTTKNLIIENFIETNPILQAVYSNESLTEQDRAINFSLGNCDNIISKLLKFHNFLLKNEKKILHLQKETLKLFSENRKKVKKILEIITNIKDREEKMLSVLEKQQKDKLVREMNDIKHRVIIVKNCLQGIILESGIDWYGNEHWRNMMLKTGEHDNYIIN
;
A
#
# COMPACT_ATOMS: atom_id res chain seq x y z
N MET A 1 -19.10 -0.19 -10.23
CA MET A 1 -18.50 1.07 -9.74
C MET A 1 -19.05 1.53 -8.38
N ASN A 2 -20.19 1.02 -7.89
CA ASN A 2 -20.76 1.46 -6.60
C ASN A 2 -20.01 0.89 -5.38
N SER A 3 -19.54 -0.36 -5.43
CA SER A 3 -18.83 -1.01 -4.32
C SER A 3 -17.52 -0.33 -3.91
N LEU A 4 -16.78 0.26 -4.85
CA LEU A 4 -15.53 0.97 -4.54
C LEU A 4 -15.79 2.35 -3.91
N LYS A 5 -16.87 3.01 -4.32
CA LYS A 5 -17.32 4.28 -3.73
C LYS A 5 -17.91 4.07 -2.33
N GLU A 6 -18.60 2.95 -2.12
CA GLU A 6 -19.10 2.52 -0.81
C GLU A 6 -17.94 2.19 0.13
N LEU A 7 -16.93 1.43 -0.34
CA LEU A 7 -15.72 1.14 0.44
C LEU A 7 -14.95 2.43 0.78
N SER A 8 -14.79 3.34 -0.18
CA SER A 8 -14.14 4.64 0.02
C SER A 8 -14.87 5.51 1.04
N SER A 9 -16.20 5.54 0.97
CA SER A 9 -17.03 6.29 1.91
C SER A 9 -16.99 5.68 3.31
N TYR A 10 -16.98 4.35 3.41
CA TYR A 10 -16.88 3.63 4.68
C TYR A 10 -15.50 3.80 5.32
N CYS A 11 -14.42 3.79 4.54
CA CYS A 11 -13.07 4.09 5.03
C CYS A 11 -12.94 5.55 5.49
N LYS A 12 -13.63 6.50 4.84
CA LYS A 12 -13.71 7.89 5.31
C LYS A 12 -14.48 8.03 6.61
N LEU A 13 -15.59 7.31 6.76
CA LEU A 13 -16.35 7.27 8.01
C LEU A 13 -15.54 6.64 9.15
N MET A 14 -14.78 5.58 8.87
CA MET A 14 -13.84 4.98 9.83
C MET A 14 -12.70 5.92 10.21
N LEU A 15 -12.13 6.67 9.26
CA LEU A 15 -11.13 7.69 9.58
C LEU A 15 -11.73 8.79 10.46
N LEU A 16 -12.97 9.20 10.19
CA LEU A 16 -13.68 10.19 11.00
C LEU A 16 -14.00 9.65 12.40
N GLU A 17 -14.56 8.45 12.53
CA GLU A 17 -14.82 7.82 13.84
C GLU A 17 -13.54 7.58 14.63
N VAL A 18 -12.43 7.16 13.99
CA VAL A 18 -11.13 7.00 14.67
C VAL A 18 -10.52 8.35 15.06
N THR A 19 -10.86 9.44 14.36
CA THR A 19 -10.44 10.80 14.73
C THR A 19 -11.38 11.49 15.72
N GLU A 20 -12.65 11.09 15.78
CA GLU A 20 -13.67 11.58 16.72
C GLU A 20 -13.61 10.83 18.06
N ASP A 21 -13.30 9.52 18.04
CA ASP A 21 -12.81 8.75 19.18
C ASP A 21 -11.34 9.10 19.49
N GLN A 22 -11.03 10.40 19.50
CA GLN A 22 -9.97 10.94 20.33
C GLN A 22 -10.32 10.62 21.79
N ILE A 23 -10.04 9.37 22.19
CA ILE A 23 -9.47 9.08 23.49
C ILE A 23 -8.28 10.01 23.61
N GLN A 24 -8.54 11.19 24.18
CA GLN A 24 -7.75 12.04 25.07
C GLN A 24 -6.22 12.03 24.98
N PHE A 25 -5.61 11.63 23.87
CA PHE A 25 -4.32 12.14 23.48
C PHE A 25 -4.59 13.51 22.90
N HIS A 26 -4.91 14.47 23.79
CA HIS A 26 -4.44 15.81 23.57
C HIS A 26 -2.99 15.64 23.15
N ARG A 27 -2.70 15.87 21.86
CA ARG A 27 -1.40 16.40 21.47
C ARG A 27 -1.20 17.52 22.46
N LEU A 28 -0.34 17.28 23.45
CA LEU A 28 0.18 18.30 24.31
C LEU A 28 0.70 19.35 23.33
N LYS A 29 -0.13 20.38 23.07
CA LYS A 29 0.39 21.69 22.76
C LYS A 29 1.36 21.90 23.91
N LEU A 30 2.65 21.83 23.61
CA LEU A 30 3.70 22.23 24.52
C LEU A 30 3.43 23.70 24.83
N HIS A 31 2.52 23.94 25.79
CA HIS A 31 2.62 25.09 26.65
C HIS A 31 3.97 24.92 27.34
N SER A 32 4.77 25.96 27.24
CA SER A 32 6.23 25.99 27.39
C SER A 32 6.76 25.70 28.80
N GLU A 33 6.05 24.93 29.64
CA GLU A 33 6.44 24.58 31.01
C GLU A 33 5.97 23.14 31.37
N VAL A 34 6.56 22.11 30.73
CA VAL A 34 6.02 20.73 30.72
C VAL A 34 6.49 19.82 31.87
N PHE A 35 7.29 20.28 32.83
CA PHE A 35 7.73 19.41 33.94
C PHE A 35 7.38 20.00 35.31
N SER A 36 6.61 19.24 36.10
CA SER A 36 6.45 19.47 37.53
C SER A 36 7.83 19.52 38.21
N LYS A 37 7.97 20.31 39.30
CA LYS A 37 9.23 20.39 40.05
C LYS A 37 9.76 19.00 40.44
N LYS A 38 8.86 18.05 40.72
CA LYS A 38 9.20 16.66 41.01
C LYS A 38 9.71 15.92 39.77
N GLU A 39 9.04 16.04 38.63
CA GLU A 39 9.47 15.40 37.37
C GLU A 39 10.83 15.93 36.91
N ARG A 40 11.07 17.24 37.04
CA ARG A 40 12.37 17.84 36.75
C ARG A 40 13.46 17.32 37.69
N SER A 41 13.13 17.10 38.97
CA SER A 41 14.07 16.48 39.92
C SER A 41 14.37 15.02 39.57
N VAL A 42 13.37 14.27 39.10
CA VAL A 42 13.54 12.87 38.65
C VAL A 42 14.41 12.81 37.40
N LEU A 43 14.21 13.70 36.43
CA LEU A 43 15.04 13.78 35.23
C LEU A 43 16.50 14.13 35.54
N LEU A 44 16.73 15.08 36.46
CA LEU A 44 18.09 15.41 36.93
C LEU A 44 18.75 14.24 37.67
N LEU A 45 17.99 13.48 38.45
CA LEU A 45 18.48 12.28 39.12
C LEU A 45 18.80 11.16 38.13
N LEU A 46 17.99 10.99 37.09
CA LEU A 46 18.25 10.04 36.00
C LEU A 46 19.51 10.40 35.22
N GLU A 47 19.68 11.67 34.85
CA GLU A 47 20.90 12.14 34.17
C GLU A 47 22.15 11.93 35.05
N LYS A 48 22.01 12.16 36.36
CA LYS A 48 23.09 11.91 37.33
C LYS A 48 23.41 10.43 37.47
N LEU A 49 22.40 9.55 37.48
CA LEU A 49 22.59 8.10 37.50
C LEU A 49 23.29 7.62 36.23
N GLU A 50 22.94 8.18 35.07
CA GLU A 50 23.57 7.83 33.80
C GLU A 50 25.04 8.25 33.76
N LYS A 51 25.36 9.46 34.26
CA LYS A 51 26.74 9.92 34.45
C LYS A 51 27.55 8.99 35.36
N LEU A 52 27.01 8.63 36.52
CA LEU A 52 27.66 7.71 37.45
C LEU A 52 27.87 6.30 36.87
N LYS A 53 26.91 5.81 36.06
CA LYS A 53 27.04 4.52 35.36
C LYS A 53 28.17 4.56 34.32
N ASN A 54 28.31 5.68 33.61
CA ASN A 54 29.39 5.89 32.65
C ASN A 54 30.75 6.04 33.34
N GLU A 55 30.83 6.73 34.47
CA GLU A 55 32.05 6.83 35.28
C GLU A 55 32.48 5.46 35.82
N LYS A 56 31.54 4.67 36.37
CA LYS A 56 31.82 3.30 36.80
C LYS A 56 32.34 2.43 35.65
N LYS A 57 31.78 2.57 34.45
CA LYS A 57 32.26 1.84 33.26
C LYS A 57 33.70 2.22 32.88
N LYS A 58 34.08 3.49 33.03
CA LYS A 58 35.47 3.94 32.80
C LYS A 58 36.43 3.37 33.84
N VAL A 59 36.07 3.42 35.12
CA VAL A 59 36.92 2.88 36.20
C VAL A 59 37.16 1.38 36.02
N ILE A 60 36.14 0.60 35.64
CA ILE A 60 36.29 -0.83 35.34
C ILE A 60 37.24 -1.06 34.15
N LEU A 61 37.14 -0.22 33.12
CA LEU A 61 38.01 -0.29 31.95
C LEU A 61 39.47 0.04 32.31
N ASP A 62 39.68 0.99 33.23
CA ASP A 62 41.01 1.40 33.67
C ASP A 62 41.65 0.39 34.64
N GLU A 63 40.84 -0.32 35.45
CA GLU A 63 41.31 -1.37 36.38
C GLU A 63 41.68 -2.69 35.67
N GLU A 64 41.11 -3.00 34.50
CA GLU A 64 41.43 -4.23 33.74
C GLU A 64 42.70 -4.12 32.87
N ILE A 65 43.29 -2.93 32.69
CA ILE A 65 44.54 -2.74 31.92
C ILE A 65 45.76 -2.86 32.86
N VAL A 66 45.93 -4.04 33.48
CA VAL A 66 47.25 -4.48 33.95
C VAL A 66 47.70 -5.56 32.98
N VAL A 67 48.33 -5.12 31.89
CA VAL A 67 48.79 -6.00 30.80
C VAL A 67 49.99 -6.81 31.29
N ASP A 68 49.74 -8.08 31.56
CA ASP A 68 50.79 -9.08 31.77
C ASP A 68 51.46 -9.37 30.41
N ASN A 69 52.66 -8.82 30.18
CA ASN A 69 53.37 -8.82 28.88
C ASN A 69 53.90 -10.22 28.44
N SER A 70 53.38 -11.31 29.01
CA SER A 70 53.85 -12.69 28.81
C SER A 70 52.93 -13.55 27.92
N ILE A 71 51.81 -13.01 27.44
CA ILE A 71 50.78 -13.78 26.71
C ILE A 71 50.92 -13.57 25.19
N SER A 72 50.98 -14.67 24.43
CA SER A 72 51.03 -14.69 22.96
C SER A 72 49.79 -14.00 22.36
N GLU A 73 49.95 -13.21 21.29
CA GLU A 73 48.87 -12.46 20.62
C GLU A 73 47.68 -13.36 20.20
N LYS A 74 47.94 -14.64 19.91
CA LYS A 74 46.89 -15.62 19.59
C LYS A 74 46.05 -15.99 20.81
N ASP A 75 46.67 -16.20 21.97
CA ASP A 75 45.97 -16.54 23.22
C ASP A 75 45.19 -15.33 23.75
N LEU A 76 45.68 -14.10 23.53
CA LEU A 76 44.95 -12.87 23.80
C LEU A 76 43.71 -12.73 22.90
N SER A 77 43.86 -13.00 21.60
CA SER A 77 42.74 -12.95 20.63
C SER A 77 41.65 -13.98 20.97
N GLU A 78 42.04 -15.17 21.42
CA GLU A 78 41.12 -16.22 21.85
C GLU A 78 40.38 -15.85 23.13
N LYS A 79 41.08 -15.37 24.16
CA LYS A 79 40.47 -14.84 25.40
C LYS A 79 39.54 -13.64 25.15
N ILE A 80 39.87 -12.76 24.21
CA ILE A 80 38.99 -11.64 23.84
C ILE A 80 37.70 -12.17 23.19
N LYS A 81 37.78 -13.19 22.33
CA LYS A 81 36.60 -13.80 21.73
C LYS A 81 35.74 -14.52 22.76
N GLU A 82 36.35 -15.24 23.70
CA GLU A 82 35.65 -15.88 24.82
C GLU A 82 34.95 -14.83 25.69
N GLY A 83 35.65 -13.76 26.09
CA GLY A 83 35.06 -12.66 26.86
C GLY A 83 33.94 -11.91 26.11
N GLN A 84 34.09 -11.71 24.80
CA GLN A 84 33.02 -11.14 23.96
C GLN A 84 31.79 -12.06 23.89
N PHE A 85 32.00 -13.37 23.81
CA PHE A 85 30.93 -14.35 23.80
C PHE A 85 30.21 -14.42 25.15
N GLU A 86 30.95 -14.42 26.25
CA GLU A 86 30.39 -14.36 27.61
C GLU A 86 29.61 -13.06 27.83
N LEU A 87 30.12 -11.92 27.35
CA LEU A 87 29.41 -10.64 27.41
C LEU A 87 28.13 -10.66 26.58
N LEU A 88 28.15 -11.27 25.39
CA LEU A 88 26.94 -11.45 24.57
C LEU A 88 25.89 -12.30 25.29
N ILE A 89 26.30 -13.40 25.93
CA ILE A 89 25.41 -14.25 26.74
C ILE A 89 24.88 -13.45 27.94
N ALA A 90 25.72 -12.71 28.64
CA ALA A 90 25.33 -11.88 29.77
C ALA A 90 24.32 -10.79 29.35
N ASN A 91 24.52 -10.17 28.19
CA ASN A 91 23.59 -9.19 27.65
C ASN A 91 22.27 -9.84 27.24
N ALA A 92 22.31 -10.96 26.51
CA ALA A 92 21.11 -11.71 26.13
C ALA A 92 20.31 -12.11 27.38
N THR A 93 20.97 -12.67 28.40
CA THR A 93 20.32 -13.07 29.65
C THR A 93 19.79 -11.89 30.46
N ASN A 94 20.46 -10.74 30.47
CA ASN A 94 19.93 -9.55 31.13
C ASN A 94 18.75 -8.94 30.37
N THR A 95 18.79 -8.93 29.03
CA THR A 95 17.64 -8.46 28.23
C THR A 95 16.43 -9.36 28.43
N THR A 96 16.59 -10.68 28.45
CA THR A 96 15.47 -11.60 28.71
C THR A 96 14.95 -11.45 30.14
N LYS A 97 15.82 -11.30 31.15
CA LYS A 97 15.40 -10.99 32.53
C LYS A 97 14.59 -9.71 32.60
N ASN A 98 15.03 -8.63 31.94
CA ASN A 98 14.30 -7.37 31.93
C ASN A 98 12.92 -7.52 31.29
N LEU A 99 12.82 -8.23 30.16
CA LEU A 99 11.55 -8.52 29.50
C LEU A 99 10.60 -9.34 30.38
N ILE A 100 11.13 -10.31 31.14
CA ILE A 100 10.33 -11.10 32.09
C ILE A 100 9.81 -10.21 33.23
N ILE A 101 10.66 -9.33 33.77
CA ILE A 101 10.27 -8.42 34.85
C ILE A 101 9.22 -7.42 34.35
N GLU A 102 9.42 -6.84 33.18
CA GLU A 102 8.47 -5.92 32.54
C GLU A 102 7.11 -6.60 32.31
N ASN A 103 7.12 -7.79 31.71
CA ASN A 103 5.90 -8.58 31.51
C ASN A 103 5.22 -8.95 32.83
N PHE A 104 5.98 -9.24 33.89
CA PHE A 104 5.41 -9.51 35.22
C PHE A 104 4.76 -8.25 35.82
N ILE A 105 5.42 -7.10 35.72
CA ILE A 105 4.90 -5.81 36.20
C ILE A 105 3.62 -5.42 35.46
N GLU A 106 3.53 -5.71 34.17
CA GLU A 106 2.34 -5.43 33.34
C GLU A 106 1.21 -6.43 33.57
N THR A 107 1.53 -7.73 33.63
CA THR A 107 0.53 -8.80 33.69
C THR A 107 -0.09 -8.94 35.08
N ASN A 108 0.67 -8.73 36.16
CA ASN A 108 0.17 -8.86 37.52
C ASN A 108 -1.04 -7.95 37.83
N PRO A 109 -1.03 -6.63 37.55
CA PRO A 109 -2.20 -5.77 37.78
C PRO A 109 -3.38 -6.14 36.87
N ILE A 110 -3.15 -6.66 35.66
CA ILE A 110 -4.23 -7.16 34.79
C ILE A 110 -4.89 -8.40 35.41
N LEU A 111 -4.09 -9.36 35.89
CA LEU A 111 -4.61 -10.56 36.56
C LEU A 111 -5.35 -10.19 37.85
N GLN A 112 -4.82 -9.27 38.64
CA GLN A 112 -5.51 -8.76 39.83
C GLN A 112 -6.82 -8.08 39.47
N ALA A 113 -6.84 -7.20 38.46
CA ALA A 113 -8.06 -6.53 38.02
C ALA A 113 -9.15 -7.51 37.54
N VAL A 114 -8.76 -8.60 36.87
CA VAL A 114 -9.70 -9.60 36.32
C VAL A 114 -10.20 -10.60 37.38
N TYR A 115 -9.33 -11.03 38.31
CA TYR A 115 -9.61 -12.13 39.24
C TYR A 115 -9.87 -11.71 40.69
N SER A 116 -9.69 -10.44 41.07
CA SER A 116 -9.93 -10.01 42.46
C SER A 116 -11.42 -9.92 42.77
N ASN A 117 -11.89 -10.79 43.68
CA ASN A 117 -13.27 -10.84 44.17
C ASN A 117 -13.54 -9.88 45.34
N GLU A 118 -12.48 -9.31 45.94
CA GLU A 118 -12.58 -8.32 47.01
C GLU A 118 -12.64 -6.90 46.41
N SER A 119 -13.41 -6.02 47.03
CA SER A 119 -13.81 -4.68 46.56
C SER A 119 -12.86 -4.05 45.53
N LEU A 120 -13.25 -4.12 44.25
CA LEU A 120 -12.50 -3.55 43.11
C LEU A 120 -12.08 -2.10 43.38
N THR A 121 -10.76 -1.90 43.44
CA THR A 121 -10.14 -0.58 43.51
C THR A 121 -10.56 0.23 42.27
N GLU A 122 -10.60 1.56 42.36
CA GLU A 122 -10.92 2.41 41.19
C GLU A 122 -9.97 2.15 40.01
N GLN A 123 -8.71 1.81 40.30
CA GLN A 123 -7.72 1.42 39.31
C GLN A 123 -8.08 0.11 38.59
N ASP A 124 -8.57 -0.91 39.31
CA ASP A 124 -8.97 -2.20 38.73
C ASP A 124 -10.16 -2.04 37.79
N ARG A 125 -11.12 -1.15 38.12
CA ARG A 125 -12.25 -0.85 37.24
C ARG A 125 -11.82 -0.15 35.95
N ALA A 126 -10.86 0.77 36.04
CA ALA A 126 -10.32 1.45 34.86
C ALA A 126 -9.59 0.46 33.93
N ILE A 127 -8.81 -0.47 34.50
CA ILE A 127 -8.14 -1.53 33.75
C ILE A 127 -9.15 -2.45 33.07
N ASN A 128 -10.18 -2.91 33.79
CA ASN A 128 -11.23 -3.76 33.22
C ASN A 128 -12.02 -3.07 32.09
N PHE A 129 -12.31 -1.77 32.23
CA PHE A 129 -12.95 -1.00 31.17
C PHE A 129 -12.06 -0.91 29.92
N SER A 130 -10.77 -0.62 30.11
CA SER A 130 -9.80 -0.61 29.01
C SER A 130 -9.67 -1.98 28.34
N LEU A 131 -9.68 -3.07 29.11
CA LEU A 131 -9.60 -4.43 28.60
C LEU A 131 -10.84 -4.77 27.75
N GLY A 132 -12.04 -4.42 28.21
CA GLY A 132 -13.27 -4.60 27.44
C GLY A 132 -13.27 -3.82 26.12
N ASN A 133 -12.69 -2.61 26.10
CA ASN A 133 -12.52 -1.84 24.87
C ASN A 133 -11.52 -2.52 23.92
N CYS A 134 -10.39 -3.00 24.44
CA CYS A 134 -9.42 -3.77 23.66
C CYS A 134 -10.06 -5.02 23.05
N ASP A 135 -10.81 -5.80 23.82
CA ASP A 135 -11.49 -7.01 23.34
C ASP A 135 -12.52 -6.69 22.25
N ASN A 136 -13.26 -5.60 22.39
CA ASN A 136 -14.20 -5.14 21.36
C ASN A 136 -13.46 -4.76 20.06
N ILE A 137 -12.36 -4.02 20.16
CA ILE A 137 -11.52 -3.64 19.02
C ILE A 137 -10.95 -4.90 18.35
N ILE A 138 -10.40 -5.84 19.13
CA ILE A 138 -9.84 -7.10 18.62
C ILE A 138 -10.93 -7.93 17.94
N SER A 139 -12.11 -8.04 18.53
CA SER A 139 -13.25 -8.75 17.93
C SER A 139 -13.68 -8.13 16.60
N LYS A 140 -13.76 -6.79 16.52
CA LYS A 140 -14.04 -6.06 15.28
C LYS A 140 -12.93 -6.31 14.24
N LEU A 141 -11.66 -6.21 14.63
CA LEU A 141 -10.52 -6.46 13.77
C LEU A 141 -10.55 -7.88 13.17
N LEU A 142 -10.80 -8.89 14.00
CA LEU A 142 -10.92 -10.28 13.55
C LEU A 142 -12.10 -10.48 12.58
N LYS A 143 -13.24 -9.83 12.83
CA LYS A 143 -14.38 -9.86 11.88
C LYS A 143 -14.00 -9.23 10.54
N PHE A 144 -13.31 -8.09 10.55
CA PHE A 144 -12.86 -7.43 9.33
C PHE A 144 -11.82 -8.24 8.58
N HIS A 145 -10.86 -8.83 9.28
CA HIS A 145 -9.87 -9.73 8.69
C HIS A 145 -10.54 -10.91 7.98
N ASN A 146 -11.53 -11.53 8.62
CA ASN A 146 -12.32 -12.61 8.02
C ASN A 146 -13.13 -12.14 6.80
N PHE A 147 -13.67 -10.92 6.83
CA PHE A 147 -14.36 -10.34 5.67
C PHE A 147 -13.41 -10.08 4.51
N LEU A 148 -12.22 -9.57 4.78
CA LEU A 148 -11.16 -9.34 3.79
C LEU A 148 -10.76 -10.66 3.13
N LEU A 149 -10.46 -11.70 3.91
CA LEU A 149 -10.10 -13.02 3.39
C LEU A 149 -11.21 -13.62 2.51
N LYS A 150 -12.49 -13.44 2.88
CA LYS A 150 -13.62 -13.88 2.06
C LYS A 150 -13.67 -13.15 0.72
N ASN A 151 -13.44 -11.83 0.72
CA ASN A 151 -13.47 -11.04 -0.50
C ASN A 151 -12.28 -11.33 -1.40
N GLU A 152 -11.10 -11.53 -0.83
CA GLU A 152 -9.91 -11.93 -1.58
C GLU A 152 -10.14 -13.26 -2.31
N LYS A 153 -10.72 -14.26 -1.62
CA LYS A 153 -11.11 -15.53 -2.25
C LYS A 153 -12.09 -15.33 -3.41
N LYS A 154 -13.08 -14.45 -3.27
CA LYS A 154 -14.03 -14.12 -4.36
C LYS A 154 -13.33 -13.45 -5.53
N ILE A 155 -12.45 -12.48 -5.28
CA ILE A 155 -11.69 -11.79 -6.33
C ILE A 155 -10.79 -12.78 -7.08
N LEU A 156 -10.06 -13.64 -6.36
CA LEU A 156 -9.24 -14.68 -6.99
C LEU A 156 -10.07 -15.63 -7.85
N HIS A 157 -11.29 -15.98 -7.42
CA HIS A 157 -12.18 -16.80 -8.23
C HIS A 157 -12.60 -16.08 -9.52
N LEU A 158 -13.03 -14.82 -9.41
CA LEU A 158 -13.43 -14.01 -10.56
C LEU A 158 -12.27 -13.77 -11.53
N GLN A 159 -11.06 -13.56 -11.02
CA GLN A 159 -9.85 -13.43 -11.84
C GLN A 159 -9.57 -14.72 -12.61
N LYS A 160 -9.70 -15.89 -11.97
CA LYS A 160 -9.56 -17.19 -12.65
C LYS A 160 -10.60 -17.38 -13.75
N GLU A 161 -11.86 -17.03 -13.50
CA GLU A 161 -12.92 -17.10 -14.52
C GLU A 161 -12.66 -16.15 -15.69
N THR A 162 -12.24 -14.92 -15.38
CA THR A 162 -11.91 -13.91 -16.39
C THR A 162 -10.75 -14.37 -17.28
N LEU A 163 -9.71 -14.98 -16.70
CA LEU A 163 -8.59 -15.54 -17.46
C LEU A 163 -9.03 -16.71 -18.36
N LYS A 164 -9.95 -17.56 -17.89
CA LYS A 164 -10.53 -18.63 -18.73
C LYS A 164 -11.30 -18.04 -19.91
N LEU A 165 -12.16 -17.05 -19.68
CA LEU A 165 -12.91 -16.37 -20.72
C LEU A 165 -11.99 -15.68 -21.74
N PHE A 166 -10.91 -15.02 -21.29
CA PHE A 166 -9.93 -14.45 -22.20
C PHE A 166 -9.22 -15.51 -23.05
N SER A 167 -8.90 -16.66 -22.48
CA SER A 167 -8.31 -17.79 -23.22
C SER A 167 -9.27 -18.32 -24.29
N GLU A 168 -10.55 -18.48 -23.94
CA GLU A 168 -11.60 -18.89 -24.88
C GLU A 168 -11.83 -17.87 -25.99
N ASN A 169 -11.90 -16.58 -25.63
CA ASN A 169 -12.01 -15.50 -26.60
C ASN A 169 -10.80 -15.47 -27.54
N ARG A 170 -9.59 -15.64 -27.02
CA ARG A 170 -8.38 -15.76 -27.85
C ARG A 170 -8.47 -16.93 -28.83
N LYS A 171 -8.97 -18.09 -28.40
CA LYS A 171 -9.18 -19.26 -29.28
C LYS A 171 -10.23 -18.96 -30.37
N LYS A 172 -11.33 -18.31 -30.02
CA LYS A 172 -12.38 -17.91 -30.97
C LYS A 172 -11.86 -16.90 -31.99
N VAL A 173 -11.15 -15.87 -31.55
CA VAL A 173 -10.52 -14.86 -32.42
C VAL A 173 -9.52 -15.53 -33.36
N LYS A 174 -8.70 -16.47 -32.88
CA LYS A 174 -7.79 -17.23 -33.75
C LYS A 174 -8.54 -17.99 -34.85
N LYS A 175 -9.66 -18.66 -34.52
CA LYS A 175 -10.52 -19.32 -35.51
C LYS A 175 -11.12 -18.34 -36.52
N ILE A 176 -11.56 -17.17 -36.05
CA ILE A 176 -12.09 -16.12 -36.95
C ILE A 176 -10.99 -15.65 -37.90
N LEU A 177 -9.79 -15.39 -37.40
CA LEU A 177 -8.65 -15.01 -38.24
C LEU A 177 -8.31 -16.10 -39.26
N GLU A 178 -8.27 -17.37 -38.86
CA GLU A 178 -8.07 -18.49 -39.78
C GLU A 178 -9.16 -18.57 -40.86
N ILE A 179 -10.43 -18.30 -40.51
CA ILE A 179 -11.52 -18.23 -41.49
C ILE A 179 -11.32 -17.05 -42.44
N ILE A 180 -10.99 -15.87 -41.92
CA ILE A 180 -10.74 -14.67 -42.74
C ILE A 180 -9.55 -14.91 -43.69
N THR A 181 -8.45 -15.49 -43.22
CA THR A 181 -7.32 -15.82 -44.09
C THR A 181 -7.71 -16.83 -45.15
N ASN A 182 -8.48 -17.86 -44.80
CA ASN A 182 -8.97 -18.84 -45.77
C ASN A 182 -9.90 -18.22 -46.83
N ILE A 183 -10.74 -17.24 -46.44
CA ILE A 183 -11.59 -16.50 -47.37
C ILE A 183 -10.73 -15.64 -48.30
N LYS A 184 -9.78 -14.87 -47.75
CA LYS A 184 -8.84 -14.05 -48.54
C LYS A 184 -8.03 -14.90 -49.52
N ASP A 185 -7.49 -16.03 -49.07
CA ASP A 185 -6.73 -16.95 -49.91
C ASP A 185 -7.59 -17.56 -51.03
N ARG A 186 -8.89 -17.81 -50.76
CA ARG A 186 -9.84 -18.26 -51.79
C ARG A 186 -10.17 -17.17 -52.79
N GLU A 187 -10.43 -15.94 -52.32
CA GLU A 187 -10.64 -14.78 -53.18
C GLU A 187 -9.42 -14.54 -54.08
N GLU A 188 -8.21 -14.57 -53.51
CA GLU A 188 -6.97 -14.38 -54.26
C GLU A 188 -6.70 -15.50 -55.28
N LYS A 189 -7.16 -16.73 -55.03
CA LYS A 189 -7.05 -17.85 -55.98
C LYS A 189 -8.14 -17.83 -57.06
N MET A 190 -9.31 -17.25 -56.79
CA MET A 190 -10.39 -17.13 -57.78
C MET A 190 -10.23 -15.90 -58.70
N LEU A 191 -9.54 -14.85 -58.27
CA LEU A 191 -9.33 -13.64 -59.07
C LEU A 191 -8.28 -13.86 -60.16
N SER A 192 -8.63 -13.56 -61.41
CA SER A 192 -7.68 -13.48 -62.53
C SER A 192 -6.72 -12.29 -62.38
N VAL A 193 -5.57 -12.32 -63.06
CA VAL A 193 -4.53 -11.25 -62.97
C VAL A 193 -5.10 -9.86 -63.30
N LEU A 194 -6.05 -9.78 -64.24
CA LEU A 194 -6.73 -8.55 -64.65
C LEU A 194 -7.67 -8.00 -63.56
N GLU A 195 -8.42 -8.89 -62.90
CA GLU A 195 -9.34 -8.50 -61.81
C GLU A 195 -8.57 -8.08 -60.55
N LYS A 196 -7.40 -8.68 -60.27
CA LYS A 196 -6.50 -8.23 -59.20
C LYS A 196 -6.00 -6.80 -59.44
N GLN A 197 -5.57 -6.48 -60.66
CA GLN A 197 -5.12 -5.13 -61.00
C GLN A 197 -6.25 -4.09 -60.90
N GLN A 198 -7.49 -4.46 -61.23
CA GLN A 198 -8.65 -3.58 -61.05
C GLN A 198 -9.01 -3.39 -59.57
N LYS A 199 -8.99 -4.46 -58.76
CA LYS A 199 -9.20 -4.39 -57.30
C LYS A 199 -8.16 -3.49 -56.63
N ASP A 200 -6.89 -3.64 -56.98
CA ASP A 200 -5.81 -2.82 -56.40
C ASP A 200 -5.93 -1.34 -56.79
N LYS A 201 -6.36 -1.04 -58.03
CA LYS A 201 -6.65 0.34 -58.44
C LYS A 201 -7.81 0.93 -57.63
N LEU A 202 -8.91 0.20 -57.50
CA LEU A 202 -10.07 0.64 -56.71
C LEU A 202 -9.74 0.85 -55.22
N VAL A 203 -8.92 -0.02 -54.62
CA VAL A 203 -8.48 0.14 -53.22
C VAL A 203 -7.60 1.38 -53.06
N ARG A 204 -6.71 1.66 -54.02
CA ARG A 204 -5.89 2.90 -54.01
C ARG A 204 -6.76 4.14 -54.16
N GLU A 205 -7.71 4.13 -55.09
CA GLU A 205 -8.66 5.24 -55.30
C GLU A 205 -9.51 5.47 -54.04
N MET A 206 -10.00 4.41 -53.39
CA MET A 206 -10.76 4.51 -52.15
C MET A 206 -9.91 5.08 -51.00
N ASN A 207 -8.66 4.65 -50.86
CA ASN A 207 -7.74 5.16 -49.84
C ASN A 207 -7.40 6.64 -50.10
N ASP A 208 -7.16 7.02 -51.36
CA ASP A 208 -6.94 8.42 -51.74
C ASP A 208 -8.14 9.31 -51.41
N ILE A 209 -9.36 8.84 -51.69
CA ILE A 209 -10.59 9.55 -51.31
C ILE A 209 -10.68 9.68 -49.79
N LYS A 210 -10.38 8.61 -49.03
CA LYS A 210 -10.39 8.64 -47.56
C LYS A 210 -9.37 9.64 -47.01
N HIS A 211 -8.15 9.65 -47.55
CA HIS A 211 -7.12 10.61 -47.16
C HIS A 211 -7.54 12.05 -47.46
N ARG A 212 -8.13 12.31 -48.64
CA ARG A 212 -8.66 13.64 -48.98
C ARG A 212 -9.77 14.07 -48.01
N VAL A 213 -10.69 13.17 -47.66
CA VAL A 213 -11.75 13.46 -46.69
C VAL A 213 -11.17 13.79 -45.31
N ILE A 214 -10.16 13.06 -44.84
CA ILE A 214 -9.49 13.35 -43.56
C ILE A 214 -8.82 14.72 -43.59
N ILE A 215 -8.11 15.04 -44.69
CA ILE A 215 -7.47 16.36 -44.86
C ILE A 215 -8.52 17.47 -44.82
N VAL A 216 -9.63 17.31 -45.55
CA VAL A 216 -10.72 18.30 -45.56
C VAL A 216 -11.37 18.43 -44.18
N LYS A 217 -11.60 17.33 -43.45
CA LYS A 217 -12.12 17.36 -42.06
C LYS A 217 -11.18 18.14 -41.15
N ASN A 218 -9.87 17.88 -41.21
CA ASN A 218 -8.87 18.56 -40.39
C ASN A 218 -8.72 20.04 -40.74
N CYS A 219 -8.73 20.39 -42.04
CA CYS A 219 -8.70 21.77 -42.49
C CYS A 219 -9.95 22.53 -42.02
N LEU A 220 -11.12 21.92 -42.09
CA LEU A 220 -12.37 22.52 -41.61
C LEU A 220 -12.34 22.77 -40.09
N GLN A 221 -11.79 21.83 -39.32
CA GLN A 221 -11.56 22.03 -37.88
C GLN A 221 -10.61 23.19 -37.60
N GLY A 222 -9.50 23.26 -38.32
CA GLY A 222 -8.54 24.37 -38.22
C GLY A 222 -9.20 25.71 -38.52
N ILE A 223 -9.99 25.80 -39.60
CA ILE A 223 -10.71 27.01 -39.98
C ILE A 223 -11.72 27.41 -38.90
N ILE A 224 -12.51 26.48 -38.37
CA ILE A 224 -13.51 26.78 -37.33
C ILE A 224 -12.82 27.30 -36.05
N LEU A 225 -11.69 26.71 -35.67
CA LEU A 225 -10.91 27.12 -34.50
C LEU A 225 -10.24 28.50 -34.69
N GLU A 226 -9.69 28.78 -35.87
CA GLU A 226 -9.01 30.04 -36.18
C GLU A 226 -9.98 31.19 -36.49
N SER A 227 -11.21 30.90 -36.93
CA SER A 227 -12.21 31.92 -37.27
C SER A 227 -12.79 32.65 -36.04
N GLY A 228 -12.47 32.22 -34.82
CA GLY A 228 -12.97 32.84 -33.59
C GLY A 228 -14.48 32.72 -33.38
N ILE A 229 -15.14 31.82 -34.13
CA ILE A 229 -16.58 31.53 -34.01
C ILE A 229 -16.81 30.73 -32.72
N ASP A 230 -17.84 31.07 -31.95
CA ASP A 230 -18.25 30.28 -30.79
C ASP A 230 -18.89 28.95 -31.23
N TRP A 231 -18.02 27.98 -31.51
CA TRP A 231 -18.39 26.64 -31.95
C TRP A 231 -18.90 25.75 -30.82
N TYR A 232 -18.68 26.13 -29.55
CA TYR A 232 -19.18 25.39 -28.39
C TYR A 232 -20.64 25.74 -28.09
N GLY A 233 -20.96 27.04 -28.13
CA GLY A 233 -22.30 27.57 -27.84
C GLY A 233 -23.30 27.33 -28.97
N ASN A 234 -22.85 27.28 -30.23
CA ASN A 234 -23.73 27.06 -31.38
C ASN A 234 -23.85 25.57 -31.73
N GLU A 235 -25.08 25.04 -31.69
CA GLU A 235 -25.37 23.61 -31.95
C GLU A 235 -24.92 23.14 -33.35
N HIS A 236 -24.99 24.01 -34.36
CA HIS A 236 -24.58 23.68 -35.72
C HIS A 236 -23.08 23.41 -35.81
N TRP A 237 -22.26 24.33 -35.26
CA TRP A 237 -20.81 24.24 -35.28
C TRP A 237 -20.28 23.15 -34.33
N ARG A 238 -20.94 22.95 -33.19
CA ARG A 238 -20.61 21.85 -32.26
C ARG A 238 -20.79 20.50 -32.93
N ASN A 239 -21.91 20.27 -33.61
CA ASN A 239 -22.14 19.03 -34.34
C ASN A 239 -21.15 18.85 -35.51
N MET A 240 -20.76 19.93 -36.17
CA MET A 240 -19.75 19.89 -37.23
C MET A 240 -18.36 19.53 -36.70
N MET A 241 -17.96 20.07 -35.54
CA MET A 241 -16.69 19.74 -34.86
C MET A 241 -16.66 18.29 -34.34
N LEU A 242 -17.78 17.80 -33.79
CA LEU A 242 -17.87 16.41 -33.33
C LEU A 242 -17.82 15.41 -34.49
N LYS A 243 -18.56 15.64 -35.58
CA LYS A 243 -18.54 14.79 -36.79
C LYS A 243 -17.20 14.78 -37.52
N THR A 244 -16.42 15.85 -37.38
CA THR A 244 -15.07 15.92 -37.95
C THR A 244 -14.03 15.27 -37.04
N GLY A 245 -14.26 15.23 -35.71
CA GLY A 245 -13.37 14.65 -34.71
C GLY A 245 -13.60 13.16 -34.44
N GLU A 246 -14.77 12.63 -34.77
CA GLU A 246 -14.98 11.19 -34.79
C GLU A 246 -14.15 10.58 -35.93
N HIS A 247 -13.13 9.80 -35.56
CA HIS A 247 -12.55 8.83 -36.47
C HIS A 247 -13.65 7.84 -36.79
N ASP A 248 -14.20 7.94 -38.00
CA ASP A 248 -15.07 6.92 -38.56
C ASP A 248 -14.26 5.61 -38.64
N ASN A 249 -14.26 4.85 -37.55
CA ASN A 249 -13.89 3.45 -37.53
C ASN A 249 -15.00 2.69 -38.26
N TYR A 250 -15.11 2.92 -39.58
CA TYR A 250 -15.65 1.92 -40.47
C TYR A 250 -14.66 0.76 -40.46
N ILE A 251 -14.81 -0.09 -39.44
CA ILE A 251 -14.41 -1.48 -39.48
C ILE A 251 -15.25 -2.06 -40.62
N ILE A 252 -14.64 -2.14 -41.79
CA ILE A 252 -15.17 -2.94 -42.88
C ILE A 252 -14.98 -4.39 -42.41
N ASN A 253 -16.09 -5.01 -42.01
CA ASN A 253 -16.24 -6.47 -41.97
C ASN A 253 -16.04 -7.04 -43.38
#